data_AF-A0A1J4V838-F1
#
_entry.id   AF-A0A1J4V838-F1
#
_cell.length_a   1.000
_cell.length_b   1.000
_cell.length_c   1.000
_cell.angle_alpha   90.00
_cell.angle_beta   90.00
_cell.angle_gamma   90.00
#
_symmetry.space_group_name_H-M   'P 1'
#
loop_
_entity.id
_entity.type
_entity.pdbx_description
1 polymer ?
#
loop_
_entity_poly.entity_id
_entity_poly.type
_entity_poly.pdbx_seq_one_letter_code
_entity_poly.pdbx_strand_id
1 'polypeptide(L)'
;MNTRELTSDEANAINVLTGGEGPKVFIHTGFELRQIKQNPPLRLLSSSETIVIPACNGTQTLAQAKQAFPSGIDADFKNWGLDTRGSATEETAVSVYELCEGATSTRIFGTLGTDLNDVCLTQHQIIKFCEENRKWLRLAHTIFLFRAEGNFFVAHAGDNGLRIHVRRLGHIDVWNIARAHRVVVPLL
;
A
#
# COMPACT_ATOMS: atom_id res chain seq x y z
N MET A 1 -29.59 -34.56 -8.85
CA MET A 1 -28.25 -34.69 -9.45
C MET A 1 -28.42 -34.68 -10.95
N ASN A 2 -27.87 -33.69 -11.65
CA ASN A 2 -27.81 -33.66 -13.11
C ASN A 2 -26.35 -33.37 -13.47
N THR A 3 -25.67 -34.36 -14.01
CA THR A 3 -24.30 -34.23 -14.50
C THR A 3 -24.38 -33.73 -15.95
N ARG A 4 -23.70 -32.63 -16.27
CA ARG A 4 -23.51 -32.18 -17.66
C ARG A 4 -22.02 -32.20 -17.96
N GLU A 5 -21.66 -32.76 -19.10
CA GLU A 5 -20.30 -32.71 -19.63
C GLU A 5 -19.97 -31.29 -20.11
N LEU A 6 -18.78 -30.82 -19.75
CA LEU A 6 -18.24 -29.52 -20.17
C LEU A 6 -17.94 -29.53 -21.66
N THR A 7 -18.10 -28.37 -22.28
CA THR A 7 -17.70 -28.16 -23.66
C THR A 7 -16.19 -28.04 -23.78
N SER A 8 -15.64 -28.36 -24.96
CA SER A 8 -14.20 -28.33 -25.21
C SER A 8 -13.55 -26.96 -24.96
N ASP A 9 -14.32 -25.88 -25.12
CA ASP A 9 -13.86 -24.51 -24.90
C ASP A 9 -13.70 -24.20 -23.39
N GLU A 10 -14.60 -24.72 -22.56
CA GLU A 10 -14.53 -24.57 -21.09
C GLU A 10 -13.37 -25.38 -20.51
N ALA A 11 -13.10 -26.56 -21.05
CA ALA A 11 -11.93 -27.37 -20.67
C ALA A 11 -10.61 -26.68 -21.06
N ASN A 12 -10.58 -25.98 -22.20
CA ASN A 12 -9.38 -25.27 -22.65
C ASN A 12 -9.07 -24.03 -21.82
N ALA A 13 -10.08 -23.27 -21.39
CA ALA A 13 -9.89 -22.12 -20.52
C ALA A 13 -9.25 -22.50 -19.16
N ILE A 14 -9.56 -23.69 -18.66
CA ILE A 14 -9.00 -24.22 -17.41
C ILE A 14 -7.54 -24.66 -17.61
N ASN A 15 -7.20 -25.29 -18.73
CA ASN A 15 -5.81 -25.70 -19.05
C ASN A 15 -4.86 -24.51 -19.25
N VAL A 16 -5.36 -23.37 -19.72
CA VAL A 16 -4.56 -22.14 -19.88
C VAL A 16 -4.15 -21.53 -18.54
N LEU A 17 -4.91 -21.78 -17.46
CA LEU A 17 -4.62 -21.25 -16.13
C LEU A 17 -3.69 -22.13 -15.28
N THR A 18 -3.51 -23.41 -15.64
CA THR A 18 -2.84 -24.39 -14.78
C THR A 18 -1.48 -24.87 -15.26
N GLY A 19 -0.97 -24.37 -16.39
CA GLY A 19 0.41 -24.61 -16.82
C GLY A 19 0.77 -26.09 -16.86
N GLY A 20 0.25 -26.79 -17.89
CA GLY A 20 0.55 -28.17 -18.28
C GLY A 20 1.47 -28.99 -17.38
N GLU A 21 0.87 -29.71 -16.43
CA GLU A 21 1.00 -31.16 -16.19
C GLU A 21 0.03 -31.52 -15.05
N GLY A 22 -0.98 -32.34 -15.37
CA GLY A 22 -2.15 -32.53 -14.51
C GLY A 22 -1.88 -33.34 -13.24
N PRO A 23 -2.81 -33.26 -12.28
CA PRO A 23 -3.38 -34.47 -11.73
C PRO A 23 -4.91 -34.48 -11.85
N LYS A 24 -5.46 -35.70 -11.97
CA LYS A 24 -6.89 -35.99 -12.10
C LYS A 24 -7.71 -35.27 -11.01
N VAL A 25 -8.58 -34.36 -11.44
CA VAL A 25 -9.52 -33.66 -10.57
C VAL A 25 -10.82 -34.45 -10.52
N PHE A 26 -11.15 -35.03 -9.37
CA PHE A 26 -12.53 -35.41 -9.05
C PHE A 26 -13.24 -34.15 -8.54
N ILE A 27 -14.17 -33.62 -9.34
CA ILE A 27 -14.93 -32.43 -8.99
C ILE A 27 -16.10 -32.85 -8.09
N HIS A 28 -15.97 -32.66 -6.78
CA HIS A 28 -17.13 -32.53 -5.90
C HIS A 28 -17.62 -31.09 -6.02
N THR A 29 -18.86 -30.92 -6.51
CA THR A 29 -19.55 -29.63 -6.61
C THR A 29 -19.67 -29.00 -5.22
N GLY A 30 -18.87 -27.97 -5.01
CA GLY A 30 -18.75 -27.22 -3.76
C GLY A 30 -17.45 -26.43 -3.75
N PHE A 31 -17.21 -25.62 -4.80
CA PHE A 31 -16.04 -24.76 -4.88
C PHE A 31 -16.30 -23.53 -4.00
N GLU A 32 -16.12 -23.69 -2.68
CA GLU A 32 -15.69 -22.53 -1.90
C GLU A 32 -14.36 -22.10 -2.51
N LEU A 33 -14.34 -20.88 -3.06
CA LEU A 33 -13.10 -20.16 -3.27
C LEU A 33 -12.44 -20.05 -1.89
N ARG A 34 -11.62 -21.04 -1.53
CA ARG A 34 -10.62 -20.85 -0.49
C ARG A 34 -9.77 -19.71 -1.02
N GLN A 35 -10.03 -18.49 -0.53
CA GLN A 35 -9.01 -17.47 -0.53
C GLN A 35 -7.78 -18.15 0.06
N ILE A 36 -6.79 -18.41 -0.79
CA ILE A 36 -5.47 -18.80 -0.29
C ILE A 36 -5.06 -17.57 0.49
N LYS A 37 -5.25 -17.64 1.80
CA LYS A 37 -4.87 -16.62 2.77
C LYS A 37 -3.36 -16.60 2.73
N GLN A 38 -2.80 -15.92 1.73
CA GLN A 38 -1.38 -15.67 1.68
C GLN A 38 -1.04 -14.95 2.97
N ASN A 39 0.01 -15.39 3.65
CA ASN A 39 0.49 -14.67 4.82
C ASN A 39 0.73 -13.22 4.38
N PRO A 40 0.23 -12.24 5.14
CA PRO A 40 0.45 -10.85 4.80
C PRO A 40 1.96 -10.61 4.73
N PRO A 41 2.47 -9.85 3.74
CA PRO A 41 3.91 -9.62 3.57
C PRO A 41 4.49 -8.70 4.66
N LEU A 42 3.78 -8.53 5.78
CA LEU A 42 3.94 -7.47 6.75
C LEU A 42 3.94 -8.01 8.18
N ARG A 43 4.81 -7.44 9.01
CA ARG A 43 4.85 -7.64 10.46
C ARG A 43 4.64 -6.30 11.16
N LEU A 44 3.73 -6.27 12.13
CA LEU A 44 3.49 -5.07 12.95
C LEU A 44 4.75 -4.75 13.78
N LEU A 45 5.26 -3.52 13.67
CA LEU A 45 6.38 -3.03 14.47
C LEU A 45 5.92 -2.15 15.64
N SER A 46 4.86 -1.38 15.48
CA SER A 46 4.36 -0.44 16.50
C SER A 46 3.48 -1.11 17.56
N SER A 47 3.63 -2.41 17.83
CA SER A 47 2.75 -3.15 18.74
C SER A 47 2.83 -2.68 20.20
N SER A 48 3.89 -1.97 20.58
CA SER A 48 4.13 -1.48 21.94
C SER A 48 3.98 0.04 22.08
N GLU A 49 3.66 0.76 21.01
CA GLU A 49 3.57 2.22 21.02
C GLU A 49 2.45 2.72 20.12
N THR A 50 1.57 3.56 20.67
CA THR A 50 0.58 4.30 19.87
C THR A 50 1.26 5.47 19.19
N ILE A 51 1.22 5.51 17.86
CA ILE A 51 1.72 6.63 17.08
C ILE A 51 0.53 7.45 16.63
N VAL A 52 0.58 8.75 16.86
CA VAL A 52 -0.52 9.67 16.56
C VAL A 52 -0.02 10.74 15.61
N ILE A 53 -0.77 10.96 14.54
CA ILE A 53 -0.63 12.12 13.66
C ILE A 53 -1.62 13.18 14.14
N PRO A 54 -1.17 14.41 14.45
CA PRO A 54 -2.07 15.46 14.92
C PRO A 54 -3.08 15.85 13.85
N ALA A 55 -4.17 16.50 14.29
CA ALA A 55 -5.17 17.05 13.39
C ALA A 55 -4.51 17.97 12.33
N CYS A 56 -4.95 17.82 11.09
CA CYS A 56 -4.40 18.53 9.93
C CYS A 56 -5.49 19.37 9.29
N ASN A 57 -5.20 20.62 8.89
CA ASN A 57 -6.17 21.49 8.22
C ASN A 57 -6.28 21.25 6.70
N GLY A 58 -5.59 20.24 6.16
CA GLY A 58 -5.58 19.89 4.74
C GLY A 58 -4.85 20.85 3.78
N THR A 59 -4.26 21.97 4.26
CA THR A 59 -3.71 22.99 3.36
C THR A 59 -2.32 22.69 2.80
N GLN A 60 -1.59 21.74 3.38
CA GLN A 60 -0.25 21.35 2.95
C GLN A 60 -0.28 20.20 1.93
N THR A 61 0.64 20.26 0.97
CA THR A 61 0.80 19.24 -0.08
C THR A 61 2.25 18.80 -0.20
N LEU A 62 2.47 17.55 -0.60
CA LEU A 62 3.81 16.96 -0.71
C LEU A 62 4.67 17.68 -1.75
N ALA A 63 4.04 18.17 -2.84
CA ALA A 63 4.69 18.97 -3.88
C ALA A 63 5.36 20.26 -3.34
N GLN A 64 4.85 20.81 -2.24
CA GLN A 64 5.29 22.08 -1.67
C GLN A 64 6.06 21.92 -0.34
N ALA A 65 6.20 20.69 0.17
CA ALA A 65 6.73 20.38 1.50
C ALA A 65 8.27 20.44 1.62
N LYS A 66 8.91 21.48 1.06
CA LYS A 66 10.38 21.60 1.00
C LYS A 66 11.06 21.62 2.37
N GLN A 67 10.35 22.12 3.39
CA GLN A 67 10.86 22.14 4.76
C GLN A 67 10.91 20.73 5.37
N ALA A 68 9.92 19.88 5.08
CA ALA A 68 9.89 18.51 5.53
C ALA A 68 10.88 17.61 4.77
N PHE A 69 11.11 17.90 3.49
CA PHE A 69 11.93 17.10 2.57
C PHE A 69 13.06 17.93 1.89
N PRO A 70 14.07 18.37 2.64
CA PRO A 70 15.13 19.24 2.12
C PRO A 70 16.05 18.56 1.10
N SER A 71 16.14 17.22 1.09
CA SER A 71 16.97 16.46 0.15
C SER A 71 16.29 16.23 -1.21
N GLY A 72 14.99 16.52 -1.31
CA GLY A 72 14.29 16.57 -2.59
C GLY A 72 12.83 16.13 -2.50
N ILE A 73 12.05 16.67 -3.43
CA ILE A 73 10.68 16.29 -3.70
C ILE A 73 10.64 15.87 -5.16
N ASP A 74 10.06 14.71 -5.41
CA ASP A 74 9.86 14.21 -6.76
C ASP A 74 8.99 15.13 -7.61
N ALA A 75 9.47 15.45 -8.81
CA ALA A 75 8.79 16.36 -9.72
C ALA A 75 7.41 15.82 -10.15
N ASP A 76 7.21 14.51 -10.08
CA ASP A 76 5.96 13.85 -10.46
C ASP A 76 4.77 14.23 -9.56
N PHE A 77 5.01 14.69 -8.33
CA PHE A 77 3.94 15.30 -7.53
C PHE A 77 3.31 16.49 -8.26
N LYS A 78 4.11 17.33 -8.91
CA LYS A 78 3.61 18.46 -9.69
C LYS A 78 3.15 18.05 -11.08
N ASN A 79 3.93 17.20 -11.77
CA ASN A 79 3.61 16.79 -13.14
C ASN A 79 2.28 16.04 -13.24
N TRP A 80 1.87 15.34 -12.17
CA TRP A 80 0.61 14.61 -12.11
C TRP A 80 -0.53 15.37 -11.42
N GLY A 81 -0.34 16.66 -11.11
CA GLY A 81 -1.37 17.49 -10.48
C GLY A 81 -1.72 17.07 -9.04
N LEU A 82 -0.74 16.55 -8.30
CA LEU A 82 -0.90 16.13 -6.89
C LEU A 82 -0.61 17.29 -5.92
N ASP A 83 -0.57 18.53 -6.40
CA ASP A 83 -0.40 19.74 -5.61
C ASP A 83 -1.73 20.37 -5.15
N THR A 84 -2.83 19.62 -5.29
CA THR A 84 -4.16 19.97 -4.75
C THR A 84 -4.23 19.72 -3.25
N ARG A 85 -4.85 20.67 -2.53
CA ARG A 85 -5.10 20.58 -1.08
C ARG A 85 -6.10 19.47 -0.76
N GLY A 86 -5.93 18.86 0.41
CA GLY A 86 -6.86 17.87 0.95
C GLY A 86 -7.89 18.48 1.88
N SER A 87 -8.79 17.65 2.39
CA SER A 87 -9.69 18.00 3.48
C SER A 87 -8.96 18.08 4.81
N ALA A 88 -9.54 18.79 5.78
CA ALA A 88 -9.11 18.69 7.16
C ALA A 88 -9.31 17.27 7.69
N THR A 89 -8.42 16.84 8.58
CA THR A 89 -8.49 15.55 9.28
C THR A 89 -8.37 15.76 10.77
N GLU A 90 -9.09 14.96 11.53
CA GLU A 90 -8.88 14.86 12.97
C GLU A 90 -7.53 14.22 13.29
N GLU A 91 -7.19 14.23 14.59
CA GLU A 91 -6.09 13.42 15.11
C GLU A 91 -6.30 11.95 14.71
N THR A 92 -5.24 11.33 14.17
CA THR A 92 -5.32 9.99 13.57
C THR A 92 -4.22 9.10 14.15
N ALA A 93 -4.62 8.04 14.83
CA ALA A 93 -3.69 7.01 15.26
C ALA A 93 -3.25 6.16 14.05
N VAL A 94 -2.00 5.73 14.02
CA VAL A 94 -1.43 4.94 12.91
C VAL A 94 -0.65 3.74 13.42
N SER A 95 -0.58 2.72 12.57
CA SER A 95 0.28 1.55 12.75
C SER A 95 1.45 1.58 11.77
N VAL A 96 2.61 1.11 12.22
CA VAL A 96 3.80 0.94 11.39
C VAL A 96 4.09 -0.55 11.26
N TYR A 97 4.14 -1.01 10.02
CA TYR A 97 4.49 -2.38 9.65
C TYR A 97 5.86 -2.41 8.98
N GLU A 98 6.55 -3.54 9.07
CA GLU A 98 7.74 -3.86 8.30
C GLU A 98 7.43 -4.89 7.23
N LEU A 99 8.00 -4.70 6.05
CA LEU A 99 7.93 -5.65 4.94
C LEU A 99 8.84 -6.85 5.22
N CYS A 100 8.24 -8.03 5.33
CA CYS A 100 8.94 -9.30 5.57
C CYS A 100 9.07 -10.16 4.30
N GLU A 101 8.33 -9.84 3.24
CA GLU A 101 8.38 -10.52 1.95
C GLU A 101 8.36 -9.50 0.81
N GLY A 102 9.06 -9.78 -0.28
CA GLY A 102 9.03 -8.92 -1.46
C GLY A 102 7.62 -8.84 -2.04
N ALA A 103 7.08 -7.62 -2.19
CA ALA A 103 5.71 -7.43 -2.64
C ALA A 103 5.54 -6.13 -3.42
N THR A 104 4.55 -6.12 -4.33
CA THR A 104 4.11 -4.89 -5.01
C THR A 104 3.26 -4.05 -4.05
N SER A 105 3.13 -2.75 -4.33
CA SER A 105 2.27 -1.88 -3.53
C SER A 105 0.83 -2.36 -3.46
N THR A 106 0.26 -2.86 -4.56
CA THR A 106 -1.09 -3.45 -4.58
C THR A 106 -1.22 -4.62 -3.62
N ARG A 107 -0.23 -5.53 -3.56
CA ARG A 107 -0.23 -6.66 -2.64
C ARG A 107 -0.07 -6.21 -1.19
N ILE A 108 0.79 -5.24 -0.93
CA ILE A 108 1.01 -4.68 0.42
C ILE A 108 -0.30 -4.09 0.96
N PHE A 109 -0.84 -3.08 0.29
CA PHE A 109 -2.02 -2.36 0.80
C PHE A 109 -3.31 -3.18 0.70
N GLY A 110 -3.40 -4.10 -0.27
CA GLY A 110 -4.53 -5.03 -0.38
C GLY A 110 -4.64 -6.05 0.77
N THR A 111 -3.61 -6.17 1.63
CA THR A 111 -3.66 -7.04 2.83
C THR A 111 -4.01 -6.30 4.11
N LEU A 112 -4.02 -4.96 4.10
CA LEU A 112 -4.13 -4.12 5.30
C LEU A 112 -5.54 -3.55 5.55
N GLY A 113 -6.45 -3.66 4.59
CA GLY A 113 -7.80 -3.13 4.71
C GLY A 113 -8.80 -3.86 3.83
N THR A 114 -10.09 -3.68 4.13
CA THR A 114 -11.18 -4.17 3.27
C THR A 114 -11.38 -3.23 2.07
N ASP A 115 -11.24 -1.92 2.28
CA ASP A 115 -11.18 -0.89 1.24
C ASP A 115 -9.81 -0.18 1.29
N LEU A 116 -9.26 0.16 0.12
CA LEU A 116 -8.04 0.95 0.01
C LEU A 116 -8.19 2.38 0.57
N ASN A 117 -9.41 2.92 0.60
CA ASN A 117 -9.69 4.21 1.21
C ASN A 117 -9.41 4.20 2.71
N ASP A 118 -9.63 3.08 3.38
CA ASP A 118 -9.46 2.94 4.83
C ASP A 118 -7.99 2.99 5.26
N VAL A 119 -7.08 2.63 4.34
CA VAL A 119 -5.63 2.62 4.56
C VAL A 119 -4.93 3.85 3.98
N CYS A 120 -5.69 4.82 3.45
CA CYS A 120 -5.15 6.07 2.91
C CYS A 120 -4.90 7.12 3.99
N LEU A 121 -3.75 7.77 3.90
CA LEU A 121 -3.48 9.03 4.59
C LEU A 121 -3.65 10.20 3.62
N THR A 122 -3.89 11.39 4.15
CA THR A 122 -3.81 12.63 3.37
C THR A 122 -2.35 13.06 3.20
N GLN A 123 -2.08 13.88 2.19
CA GLN A 123 -0.75 14.46 1.99
C GLN A 123 -0.25 15.23 3.22
N HIS A 124 -1.14 15.99 3.87
CA HIS A 124 -0.80 16.74 5.09
C HIS A 124 -0.44 15.79 6.24
N GLN A 125 -1.19 14.71 6.45
CA GLN A 125 -0.84 13.70 7.46
C GLN A 125 0.51 13.02 7.17
N ILE A 126 0.84 12.74 5.90
CA ILE A 126 2.15 12.17 5.52
C ILE A 126 3.29 13.14 5.88
N ILE A 127 3.12 14.44 5.60
CA ILE A 127 4.08 15.47 5.98
C ILE A 127 4.27 15.47 7.50
N LYS A 128 3.17 15.51 8.26
CA LYS A 128 3.20 15.51 9.72
C LYS A 128 3.85 14.29 10.31
N PHE A 129 3.54 13.11 9.78
CA PHE A 129 4.24 11.89 10.15
C PHE A 129 5.74 12.03 9.91
N CYS A 130 6.15 12.50 8.74
CA CYS A 130 7.57 12.62 8.41
C CYS A 130 8.29 13.64 9.31
N GLU A 131 7.65 14.74 9.69
CA GLU A 131 8.22 15.77 10.58
C GLU A 131 8.40 15.26 12.01
N GLU A 132 7.37 14.64 12.57
CA GLU A 132 7.26 14.39 14.01
C GLU A 132 7.71 12.98 14.40
N ASN A 133 7.70 12.03 13.46
CA ASN A 133 7.97 10.61 13.69
C ASN A 133 9.30 10.13 13.09
N ARG A 134 10.34 10.97 13.13
CA ARG A 134 11.66 10.72 12.49
C ARG A 134 12.31 9.39 12.87
N LYS A 135 12.09 8.87 14.09
CA LYS A 135 12.61 7.54 14.50
C LYS A 135 12.12 6.40 13.60
N TRP A 136 10.93 6.55 13.03
CA TRP A 136 10.34 5.57 12.12
C TRP A 136 10.89 5.69 10.69
N LEU A 137 11.60 6.77 10.34
CA LEU A 137 12.17 7.01 9.02
C LEU A 137 13.67 6.71 8.91
N ARG A 138 14.40 6.67 10.04
CA ARG A 138 15.88 6.57 10.06
C ARG A 138 16.45 5.22 9.61
N LEU A 139 15.66 4.16 9.67
CA LEU A 139 16.15 2.79 9.50
C LEU A 139 15.72 2.16 8.18
N ALA A 140 14.77 2.78 7.48
CA ALA A 140 14.19 2.23 6.28
C ALA A 140 13.44 3.29 5.48
N HIS A 141 13.26 3.00 4.19
CA HIS A 141 12.26 3.74 3.40
C HIS A 141 10.87 3.46 3.96
N THR A 142 10.07 4.51 4.12
CA THR A 142 8.72 4.41 4.66
C THR A 142 7.72 4.74 3.56
N ILE A 143 6.72 3.89 3.34
CA ILE A 143 5.73 4.01 2.27
C ILE A 143 4.34 4.28 2.84
N PHE A 144 3.59 5.13 2.15
CA PHE A 144 2.27 5.62 2.54
C PHE A 144 1.34 5.53 1.33
N LEU A 145 0.11 5.05 1.54
CA LEU A 145 -0.93 5.15 0.52
C LEU A 145 -1.67 6.48 0.70
N PHE A 146 -1.96 7.15 -0.41
CA PHE A 146 -2.85 8.30 -0.42
C PHE A 146 -3.71 8.30 -1.68
N ARG A 147 -4.79 9.07 -1.63
CA ARG A 147 -5.71 9.27 -2.74
C ARG A 147 -5.69 10.72 -3.20
N ALA A 148 -5.70 10.93 -4.51
CA ALA A 148 -5.82 12.25 -5.14
C ALA A 148 -6.55 12.10 -6.46
N GLU A 149 -7.48 13.02 -6.77
CA GLU A 149 -8.24 13.02 -8.03
C GLU A 149 -8.83 11.65 -8.39
N GLY A 150 -9.40 10.95 -7.41
CA GLY A 150 -10.00 9.62 -7.59
C GLY A 150 -9.01 8.45 -7.78
N ASN A 151 -7.71 8.71 -7.81
CA ASN A 151 -6.66 7.72 -8.05
C ASN A 151 -5.82 7.46 -6.79
N PHE A 152 -5.25 6.25 -6.70
CA PHE A 152 -4.38 5.84 -5.60
C PHE A 152 -2.90 5.95 -5.94
N PHE A 153 -2.15 6.52 -5.02
CA PHE A 153 -0.72 6.79 -5.14
C PHE A 153 0.01 6.31 -3.90
N VAL A 154 1.28 5.98 -4.10
CA VAL A 154 2.19 5.56 -3.04
C VAL A 154 3.26 6.63 -2.91
N ALA A 155 3.25 7.34 -1.78
CA ALA A 155 4.35 8.20 -1.40
C ALA A 155 5.41 7.33 -0.70
N HIS A 156 6.69 7.54 -0.97
CA HIS A 156 7.75 6.88 -0.22
C HIS A 156 8.83 7.86 0.22
N ALA A 157 9.06 7.89 1.53
CA ALA A 157 10.06 8.70 2.18
C ALA A 157 11.38 7.92 2.28
N GLY A 158 12.43 8.45 1.65
CA GLY A 158 13.79 7.94 1.68
C GLY A 158 14.74 8.91 2.36
N ASP A 159 16.04 8.58 2.39
CA ASP A 159 17.10 9.43 2.94
C ASP A 159 16.78 9.91 4.37
N ASN A 160 16.44 8.97 5.27
CA ASN A 160 16.00 9.27 6.65
C ASN A 160 14.74 10.15 6.72
N GLY A 161 13.90 10.10 5.69
CA GLY A 161 12.71 10.92 5.53
C GLY A 161 13.00 12.34 5.04
N LEU A 162 14.19 12.61 4.51
CA LEU A 162 14.54 13.93 3.96
C LEU A 162 14.21 14.07 2.47
N ARG A 163 13.85 12.98 1.80
CA ARG A 163 13.41 12.96 0.41
C ARG A 163 12.09 12.22 0.27
N ILE A 164 11.19 12.70 -0.58
CA ILE A 164 9.90 12.07 -0.87
C ILE A 164 9.72 11.84 -2.37
N HIS A 165 9.21 10.66 -2.70
CA HIS A 165 8.90 10.23 -4.05
C HIS A 165 7.46 9.76 -4.18
N VAL A 166 6.95 9.71 -5.41
CA VAL A 166 5.60 9.25 -5.70
C VAL A 166 5.57 8.20 -6.79
N ARG A 167 4.67 7.24 -6.65
CA ARG A 167 4.35 6.23 -7.67
C ARG A 167 2.85 6.02 -7.72
N ARG A 168 2.32 5.59 -8.87
CA ARG A 168 0.95 5.08 -8.95
C ARG A 168 0.86 3.73 -8.23
N LEU A 169 -0.26 3.44 -7.56
CA LEU A 169 -0.44 2.17 -6.83
C LEU A 169 -0.23 0.94 -7.73
N GLY A 170 -0.74 0.98 -8.97
CA GLY A 170 -0.64 -0.12 -9.93
C GLY A 170 0.74 -0.30 -10.58
N HIS A 171 1.76 0.44 -10.16
CA HIS A 171 3.12 0.21 -10.66
C HIS A 171 3.62 -1.17 -10.20
N ILE A 172 4.18 -1.95 -11.12
CA ILE A 172 4.55 -3.35 -10.90
C ILE A 172 5.87 -3.53 -10.11
N ASP A 173 6.41 -2.45 -9.56
CA ASP A 173 7.70 -2.50 -8.89
C ASP A 173 7.57 -3.24 -7.56
N VAL A 174 8.51 -4.15 -7.34
CA VAL A 174 8.58 -4.96 -6.12
C VAL A 174 9.44 -4.25 -5.09
N TRP A 175 8.88 -4.01 -3.91
CA TRP A 175 9.62 -3.54 -2.75
C TRP A 175 10.44 -4.72 -2.18
N ASN A 176 11.76 -4.55 -2.06
CA ASN A 176 12.67 -5.61 -1.65
C ASN A 176 12.89 -5.61 -0.13
N ILE A 177 12.86 -6.80 0.49
CA ILE A 177 13.07 -7.00 1.94
C ILE A 177 14.43 -6.49 2.44
N ALA A 178 15.47 -6.44 1.59
CA ALA A 178 16.81 -6.03 1.98
C ALA A 178 16.89 -4.57 2.48
N ARG A 179 15.84 -3.77 2.25
CA ARG A 179 15.74 -2.37 2.69
C ARG A 179 14.82 -2.17 3.89
N ALA A 180 14.32 -3.26 4.49
CA ALA A 180 13.44 -3.25 5.66
C ALA A 180 12.27 -2.25 5.54
N HIS A 181 11.67 -2.17 4.34
CA HIS A 181 10.66 -1.16 4.01
C HIS A 181 9.56 -1.12 5.07
N ARG A 182 9.18 0.09 5.48
CA ARG A 182 8.11 0.32 6.46
C ARG A 182 6.86 0.80 5.77
N VAL A 183 5.71 0.38 6.28
CA VAL A 183 4.38 0.77 5.78
C VAL A 183 3.63 1.44 6.91
N VAL A 184 3.05 2.60 6.64
CA VAL A 184 2.24 3.34 7.63
C VAL A 184 0.81 3.40 7.16
N VAL A 185 -0.12 3.00 8.01
CA VAL A 185 -1.57 3.05 7.74
C VAL A 185 -2.34 3.58 8.96
N PRO A 186 -3.48 4.26 8.74
CA PRO A 186 -4.42 4.60 9.81
C PRO A 186 -4.85 3.37 10.61
N LEU A 187 -5.09 3.57 11.89
CA LEU A 187 -5.89 2.66 12.70
C LEU A 187 -7.37 3.00 12.46
N LEU A 188 -8.16 1.97 12.14
CA LEU A 188 -9.62 2.03 12.00
C LEU A 188 -10.30 1.73 13.34
#